data_AF-A0A7C7VLQ8-F1
#
_entry.id   AF-A0A7C7VLQ8-F1
#
_cell.length_a   1.000
_cell.length_b   1.000
_cell.length_c   1.000
_cell.angle_alpha   90.00
_cell.angle_beta   90.00
_cell.angle_gamma   90.00
#
_symmetry.space_group_name_H-M   'P 1'
#
loop_
_entity.id
_entity.type
_entity.pdbx_description
1 polymer ?
#
loop_
_entity_poly.entity_id
_entity_poly.type
_entity_poly.pdbx_seq_one_letter_code
_entity_poly.pdbx_strand_id
1 'polypeptide(L)'
;MKMIEDMLEDLPDHVAIKLAQRILRDELDRIRRVFPFYLIMIMILYLGIFLVRSDILKVFLSLYLIIIGFFYFVRLDRVLRKANYWIEYVSFLSLEKERKKKMPLKAAVRETVSITRELENLWRVSSLFLFLFMALLALSQYMTLLR
;
A
#
# COMPACT_ATOMS: atom_id res chain seq x y z
N MET A 1 -1.02 0.26 19.10
CA MET A 1 -2.14 -0.14 18.23
C MET A 1 -3.44 -0.37 18.99
N LYS A 2 -3.41 -0.91 20.23
CA LYS A 2 -4.50 -0.71 21.23
C LYS A 2 -4.92 0.76 21.31
N MET A 3 -3.93 1.67 21.26
CA MET A 3 -4.09 3.13 21.26
C MET A 3 -5.09 3.71 20.23
N ILE A 4 -5.30 3.15 19.02
CA ILE A 4 -6.29 3.71 18.07
C ILE A 4 -7.71 3.22 18.39
N GLU A 5 -7.86 1.95 18.80
CA GLU A 5 -9.16 1.44 19.29
C GLU A 5 -9.54 2.13 20.61
N ASP A 6 -8.59 2.29 21.54
CA ASP A 6 -8.79 2.97 22.82
C ASP A 6 -9.12 4.46 22.61
N MET A 7 -8.41 5.17 21.72
CA MET A 7 -8.73 6.57 21.39
C MET A 7 -10.06 6.75 20.67
N LEU A 8 -10.56 5.72 19.96
CA LEU A 8 -11.84 5.77 19.25
C LEU A 8 -13.03 5.35 20.14
N GLU A 9 -12.81 4.57 21.21
CA GLU A 9 -13.86 4.21 22.17
C GLU A 9 -14.28 5.40 23.07
N ASP A 10 -13.39 6.34 23.33
CA ASP A 10 -13.66 7.54 24.16
C ASP A 10 -14.28 8.72 23.37
N LEU A 11 -14.40 8.62 22.04
CA LEU A 11 -14.87 9.70 21.18
C LEU A 11 -16.35 9.55 20.82
N PRO A 12 -17.10 10.67 20.66
CA PRO A 12 -18.46 10.62 20.14
C PRO A 12 -18.50 9.92 18.78
N ASP A 13 -19.51 9.07 18.55
CA ASP A 13 -19.66 8.21 17.36
C ASP A 13 -19.35 8.90 16.02
N HIS A 14 -19.81 10.14 15.85
CA HIS A 14 -19.61 10.93 14.63
C HIS A 14 -18.16 11.45 14.46
N VAL A 15 -17.45 11.68 15.57
CA VAL A 15 -16.04 12.09 15.59
C VAL A 15 -15.15 10.87 15.35
N ALA A 16 -15.44 9.75 15.98
CA ALA A 16 -14.69 8.50 15.82
C ALA A 16 -14.70 8.03 14.36
N ILE A 17 -15.86 8.07 13.70
CA ILE A 17 -15.98 7.72 12.28
C ILE A 17 -15.20 8.68 11.38
N LYS A 18 -15.32 10.00 11.60
CA LYS A 18 -14.58 11.01 10.82
C LYS A 18 -13.07 10.86 10.99
N LEU A 19 -12.60 10.58 12.21
CA LEU A 19 -11.20 10.37 12.51
C LEU A 19 -10.67 9.11 11.81
N ALA A 20 -11.41 8.00 11.91
CA ALA A 20 -11.05 6.74 11.24
C ALA A 20 -11.00 6.89 9.71
N GLN A 21 -11.95 7.61 9.12
CA GLN A 21 -11.92 7.95 7.69
C GLN A 21 -10.72 8.82 7.31
N ARG A 22 -10.37 9.82 8.14
CA ARG A 22 -9.21 10.67 7.90
C ARG A 22 -7.91 9.86 7.93
N ILE A 23 -7.72 9.02 8.95
CA ILE A 23 -6.55 8.13 9.06
C ILE A 23 -6.45 7.21 7.85
N LEU A 24 -7.57 6.63 7.42
CA LEU A 24 -7.60 5.75 6.25
C LEU A 24 -7.25 6.49 4.96
N ARG A 25 -7.76 7.71 4.77
CA ARG A 25 -7.42 8.58 3.63
C ARG A 25 -5.95 8.96 3.62
N ASP A 26 -5.39 9.33 4.77
CA ASP A 26 -3.98 9.73 4.88
C ASP A 26 -3.04 8.58 4.49
N GLU A 27 -3.33 7.34 4.92
CA GLU A 27 -2.56 6.16 4.52
C GLU A 27 -2.75 5.79 3.04
N LEU A 28 -3.98 5.94 2.52
CA LEU A 28 -4.26 5.79 1.09
C LEU A 28 -3.44 6.77 0.24
N ASP A 29 -3.43 8.05 0.60
CA ASP A 29 -2.69 9.09 -0.11
C ASP A 29 -1.17 8.91 0.02
N ARG A 30 -0.69 8.37 1.16
CA ARG A 30 0.71 7.99 1.33
C ARG A 30 1.11 6.87 0.37
N ILE A 31 0.31 5.81 0.26
CA ILE A 31 0.59 4.68 -0.63
C ILE A 31 0.45 5.08 -2.09
N ARG A 32 -0.55 5.89 -2.43
CA ARG A 32 -0.77 6.39 -3.79
C ARG A 32 0.40 7.20 -4.31
N ARG A 33 1.10 7.94 -3.45
CA ARG A 33 2.33 8.67 -3.81
C ARG A 33 3.52 7.76 -4.11
N VAL A 34 3.58 6.58 -3.51
CA VAL A 34 4.67 5.62 -3.75
C VAL A 34 4.42 4.71 -4.95
N PHE A 35 3.15 4.55 -5.32
CA PHE A 35 2.71 3.74 -6.45
C PHE A 35 3.45 3.99 -7.78
N PRO A 36 3.72 5.25 -8.21
CA PRO A 36 4.42 5.49 -9.48
C PRO A 36 5.85 4.94 -9.51
N PHE A 37 6.53 4.92 -8.36
CA PHE A 37 7.91 4.42 -8.27
C PHE A 37 8.00 2.91 -8.52
N TYR A 38 6.95 2.16 -8.18
CA TYR A 38 6.87 0.73 -8.53
C TYR A 38 6.81 0.51 -10.03
N LEU A 39 5.99 1.31 -10.71
CA LEU A 39 5.85 1.22 -12.17
C LEU A 39 7.18 1.54 -12.85
N ILE A 40 7.84 2.62 -12.41
CA ILE A 40 9.14 3.04 -12.91
C ILE A 40 10.18 1.94 -12.69
N MET A 41 10.23 1.33 -11.51
CA MET A 41 11.14 0.23 -11.19
C MET A 41 10.92 -0.99 -12.11
N ILE A 42 9.66 -1.37 -12.38
CA ILE A 42 9.34 -2.46 -13.32
C ILE A 42 9.82 -2.11 -14.74
N MET A 43 9.65 -0.87 -15.17
CA MET A 43 10.15 -0.40 -16.47
C MET A 43 11.69 -0.45 -16.55
N ILE A 44 12.40 -0.06 -15.49
CA ILE A 44 13.86 -0.13 -15.41
C ILE A 44 14.34 -1.59 -15.46
N LEU A 45 13.71 -2.49 -14.70
CA LEU A 45 14.03 -3.92 -14.72
C LEU A 45 13.81 -4.52 -16.11
N TYR A 46 12.71 -4.16 -16.78
CA TYR A 46 12.42 -4.61 -18.13
C TYR A 46 13.47 -4.11 -19.14
N LEU A 47 13.85 -2.82 -19.06
CA LEU A 47 14.89 -2.26 -19.90
C LEU A 47 16.27 -2.91 -19.62
N GLY A 48 16.56 -3.21 -18.36
CA GLY A 48 17.76 -3.93 -17.94
C GLY A 48 17.90 -5.30 -18.58
N ILE A 49 16.80 -6.04 -18.75
CA ILE A 49 16.80 -7.33 -19.47
C ILE A 49 17.28 -7.15 -20.91
N PHE A 50 16.88 -6.08 -21.59
CA PHE A 50 17.28 -5.82 -22.98
C PHE A 50 18.76 -5.52 -23.13
N LEU A 51 19.38 -4.92 -22.11
CA LEU A 51 20.79 -4.51 -22.11
C LEU A 51 21.74 -5.62 -21.62
N VAL A 52 21.25 -6.55 -20.80
CA VAL A 52 22.07 -7.55 -20.10
C VAL A 52 21.85 -8.98 -20.66
N ARG A 53 21.37 -9.09 -21.91
CA ARG A 53 21.00 -10.37 -22.57
C ARG A 53 22.12 -11.42 -22.61
N SER A 54 23.39 -11.02 -22.48
CA SER A 54 24.54 -11.93 -22.46
C SER A 54 24.69 -12.70 -21.15
N ASP A 55 24.03 -12.26 -20.07
CA ASP A 55 24.14 -12.85 -18.73
C ASP A 55 22.79 -13.44 -18.30
N ILE A 56 22.62 -14.73 -18.58
CA ILE A 56 21.39 -15.49 -18.34
C ILE A 56 20.92 -15.36 -16.89
N LEU A 57 21.84 -15.36 -15.91
CA LEU A 57 21.50 -15.27 -14.50
C LEU A 57 20.83 -13.94 -14.16
N LYS A 58 21.34 -12.83 -14.71
CA LYS A 58 20.75 -11.49 -14.51
C LYS A 58 19.40 -11.35 -15.20
N VAL A 59 19.21 -11.99 -16.35
CA VAL A 59 17.91 -12.05 -17.03
C VAL A 59 16.89 -12.79 -16.17
N PHE A 60 17.23 -13.97 -15.64
CA PHE A 60 16.34 -14.73 -14.75
C PHE A 60 16.00 -13.97 -13.47
N LEU A 61 17.00 -13.34 -12.82
CA LEU A 61 16.77 -12.54 -11.62
C LEU A 61 15.86 -11.34 -11.89
N SER A 62 16.06 -10.64 -13.02
CA SER A 62 15.24 -9.48 -13.41
C SER A 62 13.81 -9.90 -13.72
N LEU A 63 13.60 -11.01 -14.43
CA LEU A 63 12.27 -11.57 -14.68
C LEU A 63 11.56 -11.96 -13.37
N TYR A 64 12.28 -12.59 -12.44
CA TYR A 64 11.75 -12.94 -11.13
C TYR A 64 11.29 -11.71 -10.34
N LEU A 65 12.10 -10.65 -10.33
CA LEU A 65 11.75 -9.38 -9.68
C LEU A 65 10.56 -8.69 -10.34
N ILE A 66 10.43 -8.75 -11.67
CA ILE A 66 9.26 -8.23 -12.40
C ILE A 66 8.00 -9.00 -12.02
N ILE A 67 8.06 -10.34 -11.97
CA ILE A 67 6.91 -11.17 -11.61
C ILE A 67 6.45 -10.87 -10.18
N ILE A 68 7.38 -10.82 -9.22
CA ILE A 68 7.06 -10.46 -7.83
C ILE A 68 6.48 -9.04 -7.77
N GLY A 69 7.11 -8.08 -8.45
CA GLY A 69 6.63 -6.70 -8.53
C GLY A 69 5.21 -6.61 -9.10
N PHE A 70 4.88 -7.44 -10.09
CA PHE A 70 3.55 -7.50 -10.69
C PHE A 70 2.50 -8.08 -9.73
N PHE A 71 2.77 -9.23 -9.10
CA PHE A 71 1.87 -9.79 -8.07
C PHE A 71 1.62 -8.79 -6.94
N TYR A 72 2.67 -8.07 -6.57
CA TYR A 72 2.61 -7.02 -5.58
C TYR A 72 1.70 -5.87 -5.99
N PHE A 73 1.84 -5.39 -7.24
CA PHE A 73 0.99 -4.36 -7.83
C PHE A 73 -0.49 -4.76 -7.83
N VAL A 74 -0.79 -5.99 -8.25
CA VAL A 74 -2.17 -6.52 -8.25
C VAL A 74 -2.75 -6.57 -6.84
N ARG A 75 -1.95 -6.99 -5.84
CA ARG A 75 -2.37 -7.01 -4.44
C ARG A 75 -2.64 -5.60 -3.90
N LEU A 76 -1.76 -4.66 -4.21
CA LEU A 76 -1.89 -3.27 -3.78
C LEU A 76 -3.14 -2.63 -4.37
N ASP A 77 -3.36 -2.80 -5.68
CA ASP A 77 -4.53 -2.29 -6.39
C ASP A 77 -5.85 -2.84 -5.81
N ARG A 78 -5.89 -4.13 -5.46
CA ARG A 78 -7.06 -4.73 -4.79
C ARG A 78 -7.34 -4.08 -3.43
N VAL A 79 -6.30 -3.87 -2.61
CA VAL A 79 -6.46 -3.23 -1.28
C VAL A 79 -6.84 -1.76 -1.41
N LEU A 80 -6.29 -1.04 -2.39
CA LEU A 80 -6.67 0.34 -2.69
C LEU A 80 -8.15 0.44 -3.09
N ARG A 81 -8.64 -0.46 -3.97
CA ARG A 81 -10.06 -0.51 -4.35
C ARG A 81 -10.96 -0.83 -3.15
N LYS A 82 -10.57 -1.79 -2.31
CA LYS A 82 -11.30 -2.13 -1.07
C LYS A 82 -11.35 -0.94 -0.10
N ALA A 83 -10.25 -0.21 0.06
CA ALA A 83 -10.17 0.96 0.93
C ALA A 83 -11.02 2.13 0.40
N ASN A 84 -10.99 2.41 -0.91
CA ASN A 84 -11.84 3.43 -1.52
C ASN A 84 -13.33 3.08 -1.41
N TYR A 85 -13.69 1.83 -1.72
CA TYR A 85 -15.07 1.36 -1.56
C TYR A 85 -15.55 1.50 -0.12
N TRP A 86 -14.69 1.19 0.86
CA TRP A 86 -15.03 1.35 2.27
C TRP A 86 -15.21 2.82 2.68
N ILE A 87 -14.36 3.73 2.19
CA ILE A 87 -14.52 5.17 2.41
C ILE A 87 -15.86 5.66 1.84
N GLU A 88 -16.18 5.27 0.61
CA GLU A 88 -17.45 5.62 -0.04
C GLU A 88 -18.64 5.04 0.74
N TYR A 89 -18.58 3.77 1.13
CA TYR A 89 -19.61 3.09 1.90
C TYR A 89 -19.86 3.75 3.27
N VAL A 90 -18.80 4.06 4.02
CA VAL A 90 -18.92 4.76 5.31
C VAL A 90 -19.41 6.20 5.13
N SER A 91 -19.03 6.87 4.03
CA SER A 91 -19.51 8.23 3.71
C SER A 91 -21.00 8.24 3.37
N PHE A 92 -21.46 7.28 2.58
CA PHE A 92 -22.86 7.06 2.23
C PHE A 92 -23.71 6.74 3.47
N LEU A 93 -23.21 5.85 4.33
CA LEU A 93 -23.86 5.54 5.60
C LEU A 93 -23.94 6.73 6.55
N SER A 94 -22.94 7.63 6.57
CA SER A 94 -22.99 8.84 7.40
C SER A 94 -24.06 9.83 6.91
N LEU A 95 -24.31 9.88 5.59
CA LEU A 95 -25.37 10.67 4.96
C LEU A 95 -26.76 10.05 5.21
N GLU A 96 -26.86 8.72 5.24
CA GLU A 96 -28.13 8.01 5.40
C GLU A 96 -28.57 7.88 6.87
N LYS A 97 -27.61 7.92 7.81
CA LYS A 97 -27.85 7.75 9.26
C LYS A 97 -28.38 8.97 10.02
N GLU A 98 -28.59 10.11 9.38
CA GLU A 98 -29.49 11.10 9.98
C GLU A 98 -30.93 10.56 10.12
N ARG A 99 -31.29 9.42 9.50
CA ARG A 99 -32.68 8.93 9.54
C ARG A 99 -32.99 7.58 10.18
N LYS A 100 -32.12 6.57 10.29
CA LYS A 100 -32.50 5.29 10.95
C LYS A 100 -31.33 4.37 11.32
N LYS A 101 -31.32 3.92 12.59
CA LYS A 101 -30.63 2.77 13.21
C LYS A 101 -29.09 2.78 13.37
N LYS A 102 -28.69 2.54 14.63
CA LYS A 102 -27.33 2.27 15.13
C LYS A 102 -26.68 1.08 14.42
N MET A 103 -25.88 1.34 13.38
CA MET A 103 -24.81 0.42 12.95
C MET A 103 -23.88 0.14 14.14
N PRO A 104 -23.41 -1.10 14.37
CA PRO A 104 -22.47 -1.40 15.45
C PRO A 104 -21.14 -0.70 15.12
N LEU A 105 -20.92 0.45 15.74
CA LEU A 105 -19.73 1.30 15.56
C LEU A 105 -18.43 0.51 15.66
N LYS A 106 -18.42 -0.48 16.56
CA LYS A 106 -17.32 -1.43 16.77
C LYS A 106 -16.95 -2.22 15.51
N ALA A 107 -17.92 -2.60 14.68
CA ALA A 107 -17.64 -3.30 13.43
C ALA A 107 -17.00 -2.38 12.39
N ALA A 108 -17.52 -1.16 12.24
CA ALA A 108 -17.00 -0.18 11.29
C ALA A 108 -15.57 0.28 11.65
N VAL A 109 -15.32 0.49 12.94
CA VAL A 109 -13.98 0.81 13.46
C VAL A 109 -13.01 -0.35 13.24
N ARG A 110 -13.43 -1.58 13.58
CA ARG A 110 -12.60 -2.78 13.40
C ARG A 110 -12.21 -3.00 11.93
N GLU A 111 -13.16 -2.81 11.03
CA GLU A 111 -12.92 -2.99 9.60
C GLU A 111 -12.01 -1.88 9.04
N THR A 112 -12.18 -0.64 9.50
CA THR A 112 -11.28 0.47 9.16
C THR A 112 -9.85 0.20 9.65
N VAL A 113 -9.67 -0.22 10.90
CA VAL A 113 -8.36 -0.59 11.46
C VAL A 113 -7.74 -1.77 10.71
N SER A 114 -8.55 -2.76 10.31
CA SER A 114 -8.08 -3.89 9.51
C SER A 114 -7.55 -3.44 8.14
N ILE A 115 -8.25 -2.54 7.45
CA ILE A 115 -7.81 -2.02 6.16
C ILE A 115 -6.57 -1.15 6.33
N THR A 116 -6.51 -0.31 7.37
CA THR A 116 -5.31 0.48 7.69
C THR A 116 -4.09 -0.41 7.96
N ARG A 117 -4.26 -1.56 8.63
CA ARG A 117 -3.19 -2.56 8.80
C ARG A 117 -2.74 -3.18 7.49
N GLU A 118 -3.68 -3.56 6.62
CA GLU A 118 -3.36 -4.12 5.31
C GLU A 118 -2.56 -3.10 4.48
N LEU A 119 -2.98 -1.83 4.51
CA LEU A 119 -2.28 -0.71 3.86
C LEU A 119 -0.90 -0.45 4.48
N GLU A 120 -0.76 -0.40 5.80
CA GLU A 120 0.53 -0.19 6.47
C GLU A 120 1.51 -1.35 6.20
N ASN A 121 1.03 -2.60 6.23
CA ASN A 121 1.86 -3.74 5.92
C ASN A 121 2.31 -3.72 4.45
N LEU A 122 1.40 -3.37 3.53
CA LEU A 122 1.77 -3.09 2.15
C LEU A 122 2.78 -1.95 2.09
N TRP A 123 2.61 -0.85 2.81
CA TRP A 123 3.62 0.21 2.81
C TRP A 123 5.00 -0.30 3.23
N ARG A 124 5.10 -1.05 4.34
CA ARG A 124 6.37 -1.59 4.85
C ARG A 124 7.04 -2.55 3.88
N VAL A 125 6.28 -3.51 3.35
CA VAL A 125 6.79 -4.47 2.35
C VAL A 125 7.22 -3.73 1.09
N SER A 126 6.47 -2.68 0.71
CA SER A 126 6.83 -1.81 -0.40
C SER A 126 8.19 -1.16 -0.14
N SER A 127 8.30 -0.34 0.90
CA SER A 127 9.53 0.39 1.21
C SER A 127 10.76 -0.52 1.31
N LEU A 128 10.60 -1.72 1.88
CA LEU A 128 11.67 -2.72 1.97
C LEU A 128 12.08 -3.25 0.59
N PHE A 129 11.12 -3.57 -0.28
CA PHE A 129 11.40 -4.00 -1.66
C PHE A 129 12.13 -2.91 -2.46
N LEU A 130 11.66 -1.66 -2.37
CA LEU A 130 12.26 -0.51 -3.05
C LEU A 130 13.70 -0.28 -2.54
N PHE A 131 13.91 -0.37 -1.23
CA PHE A 131 15.24 -0.25 -0.62
C PHE A 131 16.19 -1.33 -1.13
N LEU A 132 15.76 -2.60 -1.13
CA LEU A 132 16.58 -3.71 -1.65
C LEU A 132 16.90 -3.52 -3.14
N PHE A 133 15.93 -3.06 -3.93
CA PHE A 133 16.16 -2.76 -5.35
C PHE A 133 17.21 -1.66 -5.54
N MET A 134 17.10 -0.54 -4.81
CA MET A 134 18.08 0.55 -4.87
C MET A 134 19.47 0.10 -4.40
N ALA A 135 19.54 -0.75 -3.36
CA ALA A 135 20.80 -1.32 -2.89
C ALA A 135 21.44 -2.23 -3.95
N LEU A 136 20.66 -3.06 -4.64
CA LEU A 136 21.13 -3.89 -5.75
C LEU A 136 21.62 -3.06 -6.94
N LEU A 137 20.90 -1.98 -7.30
CA LEU A 137 21.35 -1.05 -8.34
C LEU A 137 22.67 -0.39 -7.94
N ALA A 138 22.78 0.12 -6.72
CA ALA A 138 24.01 0.74 -6.23
C ALA A 138 25.19 -0.24 -6.21
N LEU A 139 24.96 -1.48 -5.75
CA LEU A 139 25.98 -2.53 -5.77
C LEU A 139 26.42 -2.86 -7.20
N SER A 140 25.48 -2.92 -8.14
CA SER A 140 25.79 -3.14 -9.56
C SER A 140 26.67 -2.02 -10.12
N GLN A 141 26.35 -0.76 -9.82
CA GLN A 141 27.15 0.39 -10.26
C GLN A 141 28.56 0.38 -9.65
N TYR A 142 28.67 0.03 -8.36
CA TYR A 142 29.95 -0.08 -7.67
C TYR A 142 30.86 -1.16 -8.28
N MET A 143 30.32 -2.33 -8.59
CA MET A 143 31.07 -3.39 -9.27
C MET A 143 31.52 -3.00 -10.68
N THR A 144 30.78 -2.13 -11.36
CA THR A 144 31.21 -1.57 -12.65
C THR A 144 32.34 -0.54 -12.49
N LEU A 145 32.34 0.27 -11.44
CA LEU A 145 33.41 1.25 -11.15
C LEU A 145 34.73 0.60 -10.71
N LEU A 146 34.67 -0.56 -10.05
CA LEU A 146 35.85 -1.32 -9.63
C LEU A 146 36.51 -2.10 -10.76
N ARG A 147 35.87 -2.18 -11.93
CA ARG A 147 36.32 -2.96 -13.09
C ARG A 147 36.94 -2.04 -14.13
#